data_AF-A0A2V8KCA4-F1
#
_entry.id   AF-A0A2V8KCA4-F1
#
_cell.length_a   1.000
_cell.length_b   1.000
_cell.length_c   1.000
_cell.angle_alpha   90.00
_cell.angle_beta   90.00
_cell.angle_gamma   90.00
#
_symmetry.space_group_name_H-M   'P 1'
#
loop_
_entity.id
_entity.type
_entity.pdbx_description
1 polymer ?
#
loop_
_entity_poly.entity_id
_entity_poly.type
_entity_poly.pdbx_seq_one_letter_code
_entity_poly.pdbx_strand_id
1 'polypeptide(L)'
;MKTVRASVSNPNHGIGVQPDNKAVWVSDRLYNVVHAYSLPDLKYLGAVTVAVDPFWMTFTPDSKFVYVANDSSASVSAIDTHSMKEVARIPVGQVPKRNITAMVP
;
A
#
# COMPACT_ATOMS: atom_id res chain seq x y z
N MET A 1 -20.20 24.43 -4.23
CA MET A 1 -20.55 22.98 -4.19
C MET A 1 -19.34 22.22 -4.71
N LYS A 2 -18.49 21.65 -3.84
CA LYS A 2 -17.41 20.75 -4.26
C LYS A 2 -17.95 19.34 -4.11
N THR A 3 -18.32 18.72 -5.22
CA THR A 3 -18.73 17.32 -5.25
C THR A 3 -17.52 16.47 -4.85
N VAL A 4 -17.50 15.99 -3.61
CA VAL A 4 -16.63 14.89 -3.22
C VAL A 4 -17.18 13.66 -3.93
N ARG A 5 -16.53 13.23 -5.01
CA ARG A 5 -16.83 11.96 -5.63
C ARG A 5 -16.33 10.86 -4.70
N ALA A 6 -17.18 10.43 -3.78
CA ALA A 6 -17.15 9.07 -3.27
C ALA A 6 -17.78 8.18 -4.35
N SER A 7 -16.96 7.62 -5.23
CA SER A 7 -17.35 6.65 -6.26
C SER A 7 -16.07 5.93 -6.66
N VAL A 8 -15.85 4.64 -6.42
CA VAL A 8 -16.70 3.45 -6.58
C VAL A 8 -16.28 2.46 -5.49
N SER A 9 -17.17 1.59 -5.02
CA SER A 9 -16.77 0.47 -4.15
C SER A 9 -15.72 -0.38 -4.87
N ASN A 10 -14.47 -0.20 -4.51
CA ASN A 10 -13.37 -1.03 -4.92
C ASN A 10 -13.27 -2.16 -3.89
N PRO A 11 -13.07 -3.42 -4.28
CA PRO A 11 -12.71 -4.46 -3.32
C PRO A 11 -11.30 -4.17 -2.78
N ASN A 12 -11.20 -3.22 -1.85
CA ASN A 12 -10.00 -2.96 -1.07
C ASN A 12 -9.66 -4.27 -0.34
N HIS A 13 -8.54 -4.88 -0.68
CA HIS A 13 -8.16 -6.17 -0.11
C HIS A 13 -7.23 -6.00 1.10
N GLY A 14 -6.46 -4.91 1.16
CA GLY A 14 -5.52 -4.58 2.21
C GLY A 14 -5.74 -3.19 2.83
N ILE A 15 -5.75 -3.15 4.15
CA ILE A 15 -5.62 -1.94 4.97
C ILE A 15 -4.51 -2.18 5.99
N GLY A 16 -3.65 -1.20 6.21
CA GLY A 16 -2.57 -1.31 7.18
C GLY A 16 -2.33 0.02 7.90
N VAL A 17 -2.22 -0.04 9.23
CA VAL A 17 -1.74 1.09 10.04
C VAL A 17 -0.22 1.05 10.04
N GLN A 18 0.40 2.18 9.72
CA GLN A 18 1.85 2.32 9.80
C GLN A 18 2.31 2.18 11.27
N PRO A 19 3.39 1.44 11.58
CA PRO A 19 3.76 1.15 12.99
C PRO A 19 4.04 2.37 13.87
N ASP A 20 4.41 3.52 13.28
CA ASP A 20 4.55 4.78 13.99
C ASP A 20 3.22 5.47 14.35
N ASN A 21 2.09 4.84 13.98
CA ASN A 21 0.71 5.27 14.19
C ASN A 21 0.34 6.62 13.55
N LYS A 22 1.10 7.10 12.56
CA LYS A 22 0.84 8.39 11.92
C LYS A 22 -0.03 8.30 10.68
N ALA A 23 -0.16 7.13 10.07
CA ALA A 23 -0.93 6.95 8.85
C ALA A 23 -1.58 5.57 8.75
N VAL A 24 -2.67 5.51 7.98
CA VAL A 24 -3.30 4.29 7.48
C VAL A 24 -3.21 4.26 5.96
N TRP A 25 -2.87 3.10 5.42
CA TRP A 25 -2.68 2.88 3.98
C TRP A 25 -3.70 1.85 3.48
N VAL A 26 -4.25 2.07 2.28
CA VAL A 26 -5.34 1.26 1.71
C VAL A 26 -5.01 0.90 0.27
N SER A 27 -5.04 -0.38 -0.06
CA SER A 27 -4.81 -0.88 -1.42
C SER A 27 -6.01 -0.56 -2.32
N ASP A 28 -5.74 -0.05 -3.51
CA ASP A 28 -6.73 0.20 -4.56
C ASP A 28 -6.37 -0.67 -5.77
N ARG A 29 -7.12 -1.77 -5.92
CA ARG A 29 -6.88 -2.76 -6.99
C ARG A 29 -7.18 -2.18 -8.37
N LEU A 30 -8.32 -1.49 -8.48
CA LEU A 30 -8.79 -0.93 -9.75
C LEU A 30 -7.80 0.05 -10.39
N TYR A 31 -7.17 0.91 -9.59
CA TYR A 31 -6.27 1.95 -10.09
C TYR A 31 -4.78 1.61 -9.94
N ASN A 32 -4.44 0.45 -9.37
CA ASN A 32 -3.06 0.05 -9.10
C ASN A 32 -2.32 1.07 -8.24
N VAL A 33 -2.97 1.55 -7.17
CA VAL A 33 -2.39 2.51 -6.24
C VAL A 33 -2.55 2.04 -4.80
N VAL A 34 -1.76 2.61 -3.91
CA VAL A 34 -1.99 2.58 -2.47
C VAL A 34 -2.21 4.00 -1.97
N HIS A 35 -3.37 4.25 -1.36
CA HIS A 35 -3.72 5.55 -0.77
C HIS A 35 -3.23 5.62 0.68
N ALA A 36 -2.76 6.79 1.10
CA ALA A 36 -2.36 7.07 2.47
C ALA A 36 -3.22 8.17 3.08
N TYR A 37 -3.60 7.98 4.34
CA TYR A 37 -4.37 8.95 5.14
C TYR A 37 -3.70 9.13 6.50
N SER A 38 -3.65 10.35 7.02
CA SER A 38 -3.09 10.64 8.34
C SER A 38 -3.94 10.04 9.45
N LEU A 39 -3.35 9.76 10.60
CA LEU A 39 -4.07 9.48 11.84
C LEU A 39 -3.85 10.61 12.86
N PRO A 40 -4.83 10.92 13.71
CA PRO A 40 -6.17 10.30 13.77
C PRO A 40 -7.17 10.91 12.76
N ASP A 41 -6.84 12.04 12.14
CA ASP A 41 -7.81 12.88 11.42
C ASP A 41 -8.26 12.33 10.04
N LEU A 42 -7.63 11.27 9.53
CA LEU A 42 -7.89 10.70 8.19
C LEU A 42 -7.76 11.70 7.04
N LYS A 43 -6.83 12.66 7.15
CA LYS A 43 -6.54 13.60 6.06
C LYS A 43 -5.79 12.85 4.96
N TYR A 44 -6.24 12.97 3.71
CA TYR A 44 -5.58 12.34 2.58
C TYR A 44 -4.17 12.90 2.39
N LEU A 45 -3.18 12.00 2.41
CA LEU A 45 -1.75 12.33 2.27
C LEU A 45 -1.27 12.15 0.82
N GLY A 46 -1.99 11.37 0.03
CA GLY A 46 -1.66 11.09 -1.36
C GLY A 46 -1.77 9.59 -1.67
N ALA A 47 -1.26 9.20 -2.83
CA ALA A 47 -1.22 7.81 -3.25
C ALA A 47 0.09 7.48 -3.97
N VAL A 48 0.47 6.21 -3.93
CA VAL A 48 1.63 5.67 -4.64
C VAL A 48 1.15 4.67 -5.68
N THR A 49 1.49 4.90 -6.96
CA THR A 49 1.27 3.90 -8.02
C THR A 49 2.20 2.72 -7.81
N VAL A 50 1.64 1.52 -7.91
CA VAL A 50 2.34 0.23 -7.75
C VAL A 50 2.11 -0.64 -8.98
N ALA A 51 2.52 -1.91 -8.93
CA ALA A 51 2.27 -2.84 -10.02
C ALA A 51 0.80 -3.31 -10.05
N VAL A 52 0.49 -4.15 -11.04
CA VAL A 52 -0.89 -4.50 -11.38
C VAL A 52 -1.53 -5.37 -10.29
N ASP A 53 -2.75 -4.98 -9.91
CA ASP A 53 -3.64 -5.68 -8.99
C ASP A 53 -3.06 -5.82 -7.56
N PRO A 54 -2.87 -4.71 -6.82
CA PRO A 54 -2.31 -4.73 -5.47
C PRO A 54 -3.26 -5.33 -4.41
N PHE A 55 -2.79 -6.34 -3.68
CA PHE A 55 -3.50 -7.03 -2.60
C PHE A 55 -3.03 -6.54 -1.21
N TRP A 56 -2.43 -7.41 -0.41
CA TRP A 56 -2.04 -7.11 0.96
C TRP A 56 -0.76 -6.28 0.99
N MET A 57 -0.65 -5.49 2.05
CA MET A 57 0.55 -4.69 2.33
C MET A 57 1.03 -4.92 3.75
N THR A 58 2.35 -4.94 3.93
CA THR A 58 2.97 -5.10 5.25
C THR A 58 4.11 -4.11 5.42
N PHE A 59 4.06 -3.36 6.53
CA PHE A 59 5.10 -2.39 6.89
C PHE A 59 6.31 -3.06 7.53
N THR A 60 7.49 -2.47 7.37
CA THR A 60 8.61 -2.77 8.26
C THR A 60 8.34 -2.19 9.65
N PRO A 61 8.83 -2.82 10.74
CA PRO A 61 8.61 -2.32 12.11
C PRO A 61 9.12 -0.89 12.34
N ASP A 62 10.18 -0.49 11.64
CA ASP A 62 10.74 0.87 11.69
C ASP A 62 9.97 1.88 10.83
N SER A 63 8.84 1.47 10.25
CA SER A 63 7.95 2.28 9.42
C SER A 63 8.56 2.86 8.15
N LYS A 64 9.79 2.49 7.76
CA LYS A 64 10.46 3.06 6.57
C LYS A 64 9.91 2.53 5.26
N PHE A 65 9.53 1.26 5.23
CA PHE A 65 9.04 0.62 4.02
C PHE A 65 7.68 -0.03 4.23
N VAL A 66 6.91 -0.09 3.14
CA VAL A 66 5.74 -0.96 3.02
C VAL A 66 5.87 -1.81 1.76
N TYR A 67 5.58 -3.09 1.89
CA TYR A 67 5.66 -4.05 0.81
C TYR A 67 4.26 -4.46 0.36
N VAL A 68 3.95 -4.27 -0.91
CA VAL A 68 2.63 -4.54 -1.50
C VAL A 68 2.72 -5.74 -2.41
N ALA A 69 1.93 -6.78 -2.15
CA ALA A 69 1.82 -7.93 -3.02
C ALA A 69 0.95 -7.58 -4.24
N ASN A 70 1.44 -7.82 -5.45
CA ASN A 70 0.75 -7.46 -6.69
C ASN A 70 0.43 -8.73 -7.49
N ASP A 71 -0.84 -9.16 -7.48
CA ASP A 71 -1.30 -10.47 -7.94
C ASP A 71 -1.00 -10.67 -9.43
N SER A 72 -1.64 -9.86 -10.28
CA SER A 72 -1.59 -9.98 -11.74
C SER A 72 -0.21 -9.68 -12.34
N SER A 73 0.68 -9.01 -11.59
CA SER A 73 2.04 -8.74 -12.04
C SER A 73 3.10 -9.70 -11.49
N ALA A 74 2.71 -10.71 -10.71
CA ALA A 74 3.61 -11.70 -10.12
C ALA A 74 4.80 -11.06 -9.36
N SER A 75 4.55 -9.93 -8.67
CA SER A 75 5.59 -9.10 -8.07
C SER A 75 5.22 -8.57 -6.69
N VAL A 76 6.21 -8.03 -5.98
CA VAL A 76 6.04 -7.22 -4.77
C VAL A 76 6.63 -5.84 -5.00
N SER A 77 5.87 -4.79 -4.74
CA SER A 77 6.35 -3.40 -4.73
C SER A 77 6.88 -3.07 -3.35
N ALA A 78 8.10 -2.53 -3.27
CA ALA A 78 8.65 -1.93 -2.05
C ALA A 78 8.49 -0.41 -2.14
N ILE A 79 7.79 0.18 -1.19
CA ILE A 79 7.52 1.62 -1.15
C ILE A 79 8.24 2.22 0.05
N ASP A 80 9.00 3.29 -0.18
CA ASP A 80 9.51 4.16 0.88
C ASP A 80 8.37 5.06 1.37
N THR A 81 8.04 4.96 2.65
CA THR A 81 6.85 5.61 3.23
C THR A 81 7.03 7.12 3.41
N HIS A 82 8.27 7.58 3.55
CA HIS A 82 8.57 9.00 3.76
C HIS A 82 8.47 9.79 2.47
N SER A 83 9.12 9.30 1.42
CA SER A 83 9.13 9.91 0.10
C SER A 83 7.90 9.57 -0.74
N MET A 84 7.10 8.58 -0.31
CA MET A 84 5.95 8.05 -1.03
C MET A 84 6.28 7.60 -2.45
N LYS A 85 7.33 6.79 -2.58
CA LYS A 85 7.80 6.27 -3.87
C LYS A 85 8.01 4.77 -3.82
N GLU A 86 7.61 4.09 -4.89
CA GLU A 86 8.07 2.73 -5.14
C GLU A 86 9.59 2.77 -5.44
N VAL A 87 10.37 2.16 -4.56
CA VAL A 87 11.84 2.14 -4.64
C VAL A 87 12.38 0.85 -5.24
N ALA A 88 11.57 -0.22 -5.23
CA ALA A 88 11.92 -1.47 -5.89
C ALA A 88 10.67 -2.25 -6.29
N ARG A 89 10.85 -3.09 -7.31
CA ARG A 89 9.88 -4.12 -7.70
C ARG A 89 10.57 -5.47 -7.73
N ILE A 90 10.07 -6.40 -6.93
CA ILE A 90 10.70 -7.68 -6.66
C ILE A 90 9.87 -8.76 -7.38
N PRO A 91 10.42 -9.43 -8.41
CA PRO A 91 9.78 -10.60 -9.00
C PRO A 91 9.69 -11.71 -7.95
N VAL A 92 8.54 -12.37 -7.84
CA VAL A 92 8.37 -13.50 -6.92
C VAL A 92 7.87 -14.74 -7.64
N GLY A 93 6.58 -14.80 -7.95
CA GLY A 93 5.87 -15.96 -8.46
C GLY A 93 4.41 -15.59 -8.70
N GLN A 94 3.62 -16.54 -9.18
CA GLN A 94 2.25 -16.24 -9.58
C GLN A 94 1.34 -15.93 -8.37
N VAL A 95 0.47 -14.94 -8.52
CA VAL A 95 -0.65 -14.64 -7.59
C VAL A 95 -0.20 -14.39 -6.13
N PRO A 96 0.78 -13.51 -5.85
CA PRO A 96 1.11 -13.17 -4.47
C PRO A 96 -0.05 -12.37 -3.85
N LYS A 97 -0.56 -12.83 -2.70
CA LYS A 97 -1.69 -12.16 -2.01
C LYS A 97 -1.35 -11.63 -0.63
N ARG A 98 -0.50 -12.36 0.13
CA ARG A 98 -0.09 -12.03 1.50
C ARG A 98 1.44 -12.04 1.55
N ASN A 99 1.99 -11.13 2.32
CA ASN A 99 3.40 -11.08 2.67
C ASN A 99 3.53 -10.77 4.17
N ILE A 100 4.72 -11.00 4.72
CA ILE A 100 5.11 -10.58 6.07
C ILE A 100 6.47 -9.90 5.98
N THR A 101 6.75 -8.99 6.91
CA THR A 101 8.08 -8.41 7.10
C THR A 101 8.68 -8.99 8.37
N ALA A 102 10.00 -9.19 8.35
CA ALA A 102 10.78 -9.56 9.53
C ALA A 102 12.11 -8.81 9.47
N MET A 103 12.56 -8.31 10.61
CA MET A 103 13.91 -7.77 10.77
C MET A 103 14.69 -8.79 11.61
N VAL A 104 15.77 -9.32 11.06
CA VAL A 104 16.66 -10.26 11.74
C VAL A 104 17.91 -9.49 12.17
N PRO A 105 18.47 -9.75 13.38
CA PRO A 105 19.71 -9.13 13.85
C PRO A 105 20.91 -9.34 12.91
#